data_AF-A0A6N9L9B3-F1
#
_entry.id   AF-A0A6N9L9B3-F1
#
_cell.length_a   1.000
_cell.length_b   1.000
_cell.length_c   1.000
_cell.angle_alpha   90.00
_cell.angle_beta   90.00
_cell.angle_gamma   90.00
#
_symmetry.space_group_name_H-M   'P 1'
#
loop_
_entity.id
_entity.type
_entity.pdbx_description
1 polymer ?
#
loop_
_entity_poly.entity_id
_entity_poly.type
_entity_poly.pdbx_seq_one_letter_code
_entity_poly.pdbx_strand_id
1 'polypeptide(L)'
;MIRKIITILCISFLAFSHSVLNASAFETNPTRIYAKEELENGYYLETVITTNYTQARSSIRNGTKTATYRDINGKALWSITVNGKSATCTSSTYSKANYSTSWKLSNAKASKNGAAASASITAKQYHQNGSLQKTINKTVKLTCSPNGSLS
;
A
#
# COMPACT_ATOMS: atom_id res chain seq x y z
N MET A 1 -36.94 -7.69 55.66
CA MET A 1 -35.72 -6.86 55.56
C MET A 1 -34.60 -7.51 54.74
N ILE A 2 -34.38 -8.83 54.85
CA ILE A 2 -33.37 -9.60 54.08
C ILE A 2 -33.44 -9.44 52.54
N ARG A 3 -34.65 -9.36 51.95
CA ARG A 3 -34.84 -9.20 50.51
C ARG A 3 -34.28 -7.88 49.95
N LYS A 4 -34.30 -6.80 50.74
CA LYS A 4 -33.77 -5.47 50.36
C LYS A 4 -32.23 -5.42 50.45
N ILE A 5 -31.65 -6.18 51.38
CA ILE A 5 -30.19 -6.27 51.56
C ILE A 5 -29.53 -6.99 50.38
N ILE A 6 -30.16 -8.07 49.87
CA ILE A 6 -29.67 -8.82 48.71
C ILE A 6 -29.69 -7.96 47.44
N THR A 7 -30.74 -7.16 47.23
CA THR A 7 -30.84 -6.28 46.07
C THR A 7 -29.79 -5.15 46.10
N ILE A 8 -29.50 -4.59 47.27
CA ILE A 8 -28.46 -3.56 47.44
C ILE A 8 -27.06 -4.14 47.19
N LEU A 9 -26.80 -5.39 47.62
CA LEU A 9 -25.52 -6.07 47.36
C LEU A 9 -25.28 -6.31 45.86
N CYS A 10 -26.29 -6.76 45.11
CA CYS A 10 -26.17 -6.99 43.66
C CYS A 10 -25.90 -5.70 42.86
N ILE A 11 -26.50 -4.57 43.24
CA ILE A 11 -26.29 -3.28 42.58
C ILE A 11 -24.87 -2.74 42.88
N SER A 12 -24.35 -2.98 44.09
CA SER A 12 -22.98 -2.59 44.45
C SER A 12 -21.91 -3.40 43.72
N PHE A 13 -22.18 -4.66 43.38
CA PHE A 13 -21.25 -5.53 42.63
C PHE A 13 -21.16 -5.12 41.15
N LEU A 14 -22.24 -4.61 40.55
CA LEU A 14 -22.25 -4.08 39.18
C LEU A 14 -21.59 -2.70 39.05
N ALA A 15 -21.52 -1.92 40.13
CA ALA A 15 -20.84 -0.62 40.14
C ALA A 15 -19.30 -0.77 40.16
N PHE A 16 -18.76 -1.87 40.69
CA PHE A 16 -17.33 -2.15 40.74
C PHE A 16 -16.74 -2.76 39.46
N SER A 17 -17.57 -3.18 38.49
CA SER A 17 -17.09 -3.80 37.24
C SER A 17 -16.73 -2.81 36.13
N HIS A 18 -16.74 -1.50 36.39
CA HIS A 18 -16.39 -0.48 35.40
C HIS A 18 -14.93 -0.05 35.54
N SER A 19 -14.00 -1.00 35.67
CA SER A 19 -12.62 -0.72 35.31
C SER A 19 -12.60 -0.55 33.79
N VAL A 20 -12.66 0.70 33.32
CA VAL A 20 -12.39 1.04 31.93
C VAL A 20 -10.99 0.51 31.59
N LEU A 21 -10.96 -0.64 30.93
CA LEU A 21 -9.77 -1.13 30.25
C LEU A 21 -9.46 -0.08 29.18
N ASN A 22 -8.53 0.82 29.45
CA ASN A 22 -7.93 1.65 28.42
C ASN A 22 -7.20 0.71 27.46
N ALA A 23 -7.89 0.34 26.38
CA ALA A 23 -7.28 -0.36 25.27
C ALA A 23 -6.42 0.67 24.52
N SER A 24 -5.13 0.70 24.84
CA SER A 24 -4.15 1.43 24.02
C SER A 24 -4.07 0.74 22.66
N ALA A 25 -4.53 1.41 21.61
CA ALA A 25 -4.27 0.98 20.25
C ALA A 25 -2.76 1.12 19.98
N PHE A 26 -2.09 -0.01 19.73
CA PHE A 26 -0.69 0.01 19.31
C PHE A 26 -0.64 0.51 17.86
N GLU A 27 -0.24 1.77 17.66
CA GLU A 27 0.07 2.30 16.34
C GLU A 27 1.38 1.66 15.85
N THR A 28 1.25 0.59 15.07
CA THR A 28 2.40 0.02 14.37
C THR A 28 2.77 0.94 13.20
N ASN A 29 3.96 1.54 13.26
CA ASN A 29 4.50 2.30 12.14
C ASN A 29 4.51 1.47 10.84
N PRO A 30 4.23 2.07 9.68
CA PRO A 30 4.24 1.35 8.42
C PRO A 30 5.65 0.88 8.07
N THR A 31 5.78 -0.40 7.73
CA THR A 31 7.06 -0.95 7.26
C THR A 31 7.27 -0.57 5.80
N ARG A 32 8.48 -0.11 5.47
CA ARG A 32 8.88 0.24 4.10
C ARG A 32 10.06 -0.58 3.63
N ILE A 33 9.93 -1.17 2.44
CA ILE A 33 11.01 -1.90 1.77
C ILE A 33 11.37 -1.13 0.50
N TYR A 34 12.66 -0.85 0.33
CA TYR A 34 13.20 -0.09 -0.78
C TYR A 34 14.04 -0.99 -1.69
N ALA A 35 13.88 -0.83 -2.99
CA ALA A 35 14.73 -1.45 -3.99
C ALA A 35 15.05 -0.45 -5.10
N LYS A 36 16.27 -0.51 -5.63
CA LYS A 36 16.72 0.29 -6.77
C LYS A 36 17.20 -0.64 -7.87
N GLU A 37 16.68 -0.46 -9.07
CA GLU A 37 17.08 -1.18 -10.29
C GLU A 37 17.68 -0.16 -11.25
N GLU A 38 19.00 -0.23 -11.48
CA GLU A 38 19.67 0.59 -12.49
C GLU A 38 19.24 0.14 -13.89
N LEU A 39 19.02 1.11 -14.78
CA LEU A 39 18.63 0.91 -16.16
C LEU A 39 19.69 1.53 -17.08
N GLU A 40 19.52 1.34 -18.38
CA GLU A 40 20.42 1.93 -19.37
C GLU A 40 20.48 3.46 -19.26
N ASN A 41 21.66 4.01 -19.57
CA ASN A 41 21.93 5.45 -19.62
C ASN A 41 21.73 6.20 -18.29
N GLY A 42 21.86 5.50 -17.16
CA GLY A 42 21.82 6.09 -15.81
C GLY A 42 20.41 6.39 -15.29
N TYR A 43 19.37 6.01 -16.04
CA TYR A 43 18.02 5.97 -15.49
C TYR A 43 17.91 4.84 -14.47
N TYR A 44 16.97 4.94 -13.55
CA TYR A 44 16.72 3.85 -12.61
C TYR A 44 15.26 3.80 -12.17
N LEU A 45 14.87 2.63 -11.70
CA LEU A 45 13.57 2.39 -11.11
C LEU A 45 13.71 2.23 -9.59
N GLU A 46 13.05 3.11 -8.86
CA GLU A 46 12.94 3.03 -7.40
C GLU A 46 11.61 2.37 -7.05
N THR A 47 11.66 1.25 -6.33
CA THR A 47 10.49 0.55 -5.84
C THR A 47 10.38 0.69 -4.34
N VAL A 48 9.20 1.10 -3.86
CA VAL A 48 8.88 1.20 -2.44
C VAL A 48 7.65 0.35 -2.16
N ILE A 49 7.79 -0.64 -1.27
CA ILE A 49 6.66 -1.38 -0.71
C ILE A 49 6.33 -0.75 0.64
N THR A 50 5.09 -0.31 0.83
CA THR A 50 4.60 0.18 2.12
C THR A 50 3.56 -0.78 2.67
N THR A 51 3.78 -1.29 3.87
CA THR A 51 2.81 -2.12 4.59
C THR A 51 2.21 -1.32 5.72
N ASN A 52 0.89 -1.12 5.70
CA ASN A 52 0.17 -0.47 6.79
C ASN A 52 -0.44 -1.54 7.70
N TYR A 53 -0.14 -1.46 8.99
CA TYR A 53 -0.73 -2.33 9.99
C TYR A 53 -1.95 -1.64 10.57
N THR A 54 -3.09 -2.33 10.53
CA THR A 54 -4.32 -1.78 11.10
C THR A 54 -4.46 -2.15 12.58
N GLN A 55 -4.00 -3.33 13.00
CA GLN A 55 -3.90 -3.77 14.42
C GLN A 55 -2.87 -4.91 14.58
N ALA A 56 -2.32 -5.11 15.79
CA ALA A 56 -1.32 -6.14 16.10
C ALA A 56 -1.76 -7.61 15.79
N ARG A 57 -3.07 -7.89 15.74
CA ARG A 57 -3.66 -9.20 15.44
C ARG A 57 -4.52 -9.25 14.16
N SER A 58 -4.53 -8.18 13.36
CA SER A 58 -5.39 -8.09 12.17
C SER A 58 -4.82 -8.87 10.97
N SER A 59 -5.65 -9.70 10.34
CA SER A 59 -5.39 -10.31 9.02
C SER A 59 -5.56 -9.31 7.86
N ILE A 60 -6.07 -8.10 8.14
CA ILE A 60 -6.27 -7.03 7.17
C ILE A 60 -5.02 -6.17 7.13
N ARG A 61 -4.10 -6.56 6.24
CA ARG A 61 -2.91 -5.78 5.89
C ARG A 61 -3.13 -5.12 4.55
N ASN A 62 -3.16 -3.80 4.53
CA ASN A 62 -3.18 -3.05 3.28
C ASN A 62 -1.75 -2.69 2.96
N GLY A 63 -1.37 -2.80 1.70
CA GLY A 63 -0.09 -2.28 1.30
C GLY A 63 -0.07 -1.86 -0.14
N THR A 64 0.98 -1.11 -0.43
CA THR A 64 1.20 -0.50 -1.71
C THR A 64 2.57 -0.90 -2.20
N LYS A 65 2.71 -1.04 -3.50
CA LYS A 65 4.01 -1.07 -4.15
C LYS A 65 4.02 0.01 -5.20
N THR A 66 4.89 0.98 -5.02
CA THR A 66 5.11 2.08 -5.94
C THR A 66 6.41 1.85 -6.68
N ALA A 67 6.38 1.91 -8.00
CA ALA A 67 7.56 1.99 -8.83
C ALA A 67 7.66 3.38 -9.45
N THR A 68 8.77 4.06 -9.23
CA THR A 68 9.05 5.41 -9.72
C THR A 68 10.22 5.34 -10.69
N TYR A 69 10.01 5.80 -11.91
CA TYR A 69 11.06 5.92 -12.92
C TYR A 69 11.73 7.28 -12.76
N ARG A 70 13.05 7.27 -12.53
CA ARG A 70 13.86 8.46 -12.30
C ARG A 70 14.93 8.60 -13.37
N ASP A 71 15.31 9.84 -13.67
CA ASP A 71 16.48 10.12 -14.50
C ASP A 71 17.79 10.01 -13.71
N ILE A 72 18.91 10.18 -14.42
CA ILE A 72 20.26 10.11 -13.87
C ILE A 72 20.52 11.13 -12.75
N ASN A 73 19.77 12.23 -12.72
CA ASN A 73 19.88 13.27 -11.68
C ASN A 73 18.95 12.99 -10.49
N GLY A 74 18.21 11.87 -10.52
CA GLY A 74 17.26 11.47 -9.49
C GLY A 74 15.88 12.14 -9.57
N LYS A 75 15.62 12.91 -10.63
CA LYS A 75 14.31 13.53 -10.84
C LYS A 75 13.28 12.45 -11.18
N ALA A 76 12.17 12.42 -10.45
CA ALA A 76 11.04 11.56 -10.78
C ALA A 76 10.42 12.00 -12.11
N LEU A 77 10.19 11.05 -13.01
CA LEU A 77 9.58 11.30 -14.32
C LEU A 77 8.12 10.84 -14.33
N TRP A 78 7.88 9.63 -13.83
CA TRP A 78 6.53 9.09 -13.63
C TRP A 78 6.56 7.98 -12.57
N SER A 79 5.40 7.67 -12.02
CA SER A 79 5.24 6.51 -11.13
C SER A 79 3.94 5.77 -11.38
N ILE A 80 3.94 4.49 -11.01
CA ILE A 80 2.73 3.68 -10.88
C ILE A 80 2.74 2.99 -9.52
N THR A 81 1.59 3.02 -8.86
CA THR A 81 1.37 2.33 -7.60
C THR A 81 0.27 1.31 -7.77
N VAL A 82 0.50 0.09 -7.27
CA VAL A 82 -0.54 -0.91 -7.06
C VAL A 82 -0.88 -0.96 -5.58
N ASN A 83 -2.17 -1.00 -5.26
CA ASN A 83 -2.67 -1.21 -3.90
C ASN A 83 -3.29 -2.60 -3.81
N GLY A 84 -2.81 -3.39 -2.86
CA GLY A 84 -3.40 -4.66 -2.45
C GLY A 84 -4.13 -4.49 -1.13
N LYS A 85 -5.37 -4.98 -1.06
CA LYS A 85 -6.16 -4.98 0.19
C LYS A 85 -6.10 -6.36 0.84
N SER A 86 -5.82 -6.43 2.14
CA SER A 86 -5.70 -7.64 2.97
C SER A 86 -4.55 -8.61 2.60
N ALA A 87 -4.25 -9.57 3.49
CA ALA A 87 -3.23 -10.61 3.30
C ALA A 87 -3.45 -11.53 2.09
N THR A 88 -4.61 -11.49 1.45
CA THR A 88 -4.92 -12.26 0.23
C THR A 88 -5.14 -11.38 -1.00
N CYS A 89 -4.81 -10.09 -0.95
CA CYS A 89 -5.00 -9.15 -2.06
C CYS A 89 -6.43 -9.27 -2.64
N THR A 90 -7.46 -9.14 -1.79
CA THR A 90 -8.87 -9.37 -2.17
C THR A 90 -9.31 -8.49 -3.34
N SER A 91 -8.73 -7.29 -3.45
CA SER A 91 -8.84 -6.39 -4.58
C SER A 91 -7.47 -5.84 -5.00
N SER A 92 -7.41 -5.33 -6.23
CA SER A 92 -6.26 -4.62 -6.80
C SER A 92 -6.73 -3.30 -7.38
N THR A 93 -6.12 -2.19 -6.96
CA THR A 93 -6.34 -0.86 -7.55
C THR A 93 -5.00 -0.25 -7.95
N TYR A 94 -5.03 0.77 -8.81
CA TYR A 94 -3.83 1.47 -9.23
C TYR A 94 -3.97 2.98 -9.08
N SER A 95 -2.84 3.65 -8.92
CA SER A 95 -2.70 5.08 -9.15
C SER A 95 -1.44 5.34 -9.98
N LYS A 96 -1.42 6.46 -10.70
CA LYS A 96 -0.27 6.90 -11.50
C LYS A 96 -0.03 8.37 -11.30
N ALA A 97 1.23 8.78 -11.39
CA ALA A 97 1.62 10.18 -11.36
C ALA A 97 2.57 10.46 -12.52
N ASN A 98 2.40 11.62 -13.15
CA ASN A 98 3.30 12.10 -14.19
C ASN A 98 3.95 13.39 -13.69
N TYR A 99 5.27 13.42 -13.66
CA TYR A 99 6.07 14.52 -13.14
C TYR A 99 6.85 15.23 -14.26
N SER A 100 6.78 14.72 -15.49
CA SER A 100 7.48 15.29 -16.64
C SER A 100 6.53 15.52 -17.81
N THR A 101 6.62 16.70 -18.42
CA THR A 101 5.85 17.07 -19.61
C THR A 101 6.27 16.28 -20.85
N SER A 102 7.50 15.76 -20.88
CA SER A 102 8.00 14.92 -21.98
C SER A 102 7.46 13.50 -21.96
N TRP A 103 6.73 13.10 -20.91
CA TRP A 103 6.17 11.77 -20.78
C TRP A 103 4.65 11.80 -20.88
N LYS A 104 4.07 10.81 -21.56
CA LYS A 104 2.63 10.55 -21.59
C LYS A 104 2.34 9.14 -21.09
N LEU A 105 1.34 9.03 -20.23
CA LEU A 105 0.99 7.79 -19.54
C LEU A 105 -0.37 7.26 -19.98
N SER A 106 -0.40 6.09 -20.61
CA SER A 106 -1.60 5.44 -21.15
C SER A 106 -1.74 3.99 -20.70
N ASN A 107 -2.87 3.36 -21.01
CA ASN A 107 -3.15 1.94 -20.76
C ASN A 107 -2.92 1.48 -19.32
N ALA A 108 -3.14 2.39 -18.37
CA ALA A 108 -3.00 2.09 -16.96
C ALA A 108 -4.16 1.19 -16.53
N LYS A 109 -3.86 0.07 -15.88
CA LYS A 109 -4.86 -0.90 -15.43
C LYS A 109 -4.38 -1.66 -14.21
N ALA A 110 -5.33 -2.09 -13.38
CA ALA A 110 -5.09 -3.02 -12.30
C ALA A 110 -5.71 -4.39 -12.63
N SER A 111 -5.07 -5.44 -12.14
CA SER A 111 -5.61 -6.79 -12.16
C SER A 111 -5.27 -7.51 -10.87
N LYS A 112 -6.06 -8.53 -10.55
CA LYS A 112 -5.82 -9.46 -9.45
C LYS A 112 -5.65 -10.85 -10.04
N ASN A 113 -4.67 -11.60 -9.54
CA ASN A 113 -4.55 -13.02 -9.79
C ASN A 113 -4.14 -13.74 -8.52
N GLY A 114 -5.00 -14.62 -8.01
CA GLY A 114 -4.81 -15.28 -6.71
C GLY A 114 -4.56 -14.26 -5.60
N ALA A 115 -3.45 -14.44 -4.88
CA ALA A 115 -3.01 -13.54 -3.80
C ALA A 115 -2.09 -12.41 -4.28
N ALA A 116 -2.10 -12.06 -5.57
CA ALA A 116 -1.29 -10.97 -6.11
C ALA A 116 -2.15 -9.88 -6.75
N ALA A 117 -1.84 -8.64 -6.40
CA ALA A 117 -2.32 -7.43 -7.05
C ALA A 117 -1.27 -6.96 -8.06
N SER A 118 -1.68 -6.67 -9.29
CA SER A 118 -0.81 -6.12 -10.33
C SER A 118 -1.36 -4.82 -10.87
N ALA A 119 -0.48 -3.89 -11.24
CA ALA A 119 -0.82 -2.70 -12.00
C ALA A 119 0.15 -2.54 -13.17
N SER A 120 -0.38 -2.28 -14.36
CA SER A 120 0.38 -2.10 -15.58
C SER A 120 0.18 -0.70 -16.15
N ILE A 121 1.19 -0.17 -16.84
CA ILE A 121 1.15 1.14 -17.52
C ILE A 121 2.04 1.14 -18.74
N THR A 122 1.66 1.93 -19.75
CA THR A 122 2.51 2.28 -20.88
C THR A 122 2.92 3.75 -20.73
N ALA A 123 4.22 3.99 -20.63
CA ALA A 123 4.83 5.31 -20.57
C ALA A 123 5.56 5.61 -21.88
N LYS A 124 5.18 6.69 -22.56
CA LYS A 124 5.78 7.13 -23.82
C LYS A 124 6.52 8.45 -23.61
N GLN A 125 7.79 8.49 -23.95
CA GLN A 125 8.61 9.69 -23.94
C GLN A 125 8.61 10.33 -25.32
N TYR A 126 8.49 11.65 -25.37
CA TYR A 126 8.49 12.43 -26.59
C TYR A 126 9.61 13.48 -26.57
N HIS A 127 10.19 13.73 -27.73
CA HIS A 127 11.04 14.89 -27.96
C HIS A 127 10.23 16.19 -27.94
N GLN A 128 10.91 17.33 -27.85
CA GLN A 128 10.27 18.65 -27.88
C GLN A 128 9.51 18.91 -29.19
N ASN A 129 9.97 18.32 -30.30
CA ASN A 129 9.29 18.38 -31.61
C ASN A 129 8.07 17.43 -31.72
N GLY A 130 7.72 16.71 -30.65
CA GLY A 130 6.57 15.81 -30.60
C GLY A 130 6.80 14.40 -31.15
N SER A 131 8.02 14.05 -31.60
CA SER A 131 8.32 12.69 -32.04
C SER A 131 8.48 11.72 -30.86
N LEU A 132 8.06 10.47 -31.05
CA LEU A 132 8.17 9.42 -30.02
C LEU A 132 9.64 8.99 -29.89
N GLN A 133 10.19 9.15 -28.69
CA GLN A 133 11.57 8.75 -28.37
C GLN A 133 11.66 7.34 -27.80
N LYS A 134 10.83 7.05 -26.79
CA LYS A 134 10.91 5.81 -26.01
C LYS A 134 9.52 5.35 -25.60
N THR A 135 9.29 4.04 -25.58
CA THR A 135 8.10 3.44 -24.98
C THR A 135 8.53 2.45 -23.92
N ILE A 136 7.96 2.55 -22.72
CA ILE A 136 8.20 1.66 -21.59
C ILE A 136 6.87 1.06 -21.18
N ASN A 137 6.77 -0.26 -21.21
CA ASN A 137 5.66 -0.99 -20.58
C ASN A 137 6.15 -1.50 -19.23
N LYS A 138 5.48 -1.10 -18.15
CA LYS A 138 5.84 -1.55 -16.80
C LYS A 138 4.63 -2.20 -16.14
N THR A 139 4.87 -3.35 -15.53
CA THR A 139 3.94 -4.01 -14.62
C THR A 139 4.58 -4.09 -13.26
N VAL A 140 3.87 -3.63 -12.24
CA VAL A 140 4.24 -3.72 -10.83
C VAL A 140 3.32 -4.76 -10.19
N LYS A 141 3.92 -5.75 -9.53
CA LYS A 141 3.20 -6.82 -8.85
C LYS A 141 3.49 -6.75 -7.35
N LEU A 142 2.43 -6.74 -6.56
CA LEU A 142 2.44 -6.85 -5.11
C LEU A 142 1.80 -8.18 -4.73
N THR A 143 2.60 -9.09 -4.19
CA THR A 143 2.12 -10.37 -3.68
C THR A 143 1.80 -10.23 -2.20
N CYS A 144 0.58 -10.60 -1.83
CA CYS A 144 0.14 -10.71 -0.45
C CYS A 144 0.31 -12.15 0.02
N SER A 145 1.10 -12.38 1.07
CA SER A 145 1.17 -13.71 1.70
C SER A 145 0.11 -13.85 2.81
N PRO A 146 -0.39 -15.07 3.09
CA PRO A 146 -1.31 -15.32 4.20
C PRO A 146 -0.76 -14.89 5.57
N ASN A 147 0.56 -14.97 5.73
CA ASN A 147 1.29 -14.52 6.94
C ASN A 147 1.41 -12.99 7.01
N GLY A 148 0.97 -12.30 5.96
CA GLY A 148 0.87 -10.86 5.89
C GLY A 148 2.16 -10.13 5.53
N SER A 149 3.16 -10.86 5.02
CA SER A 149 4.30 -10.26 4.31
C SER A 149 3.88 -9.83 2.92
N LEU A 150 4.39 -8.68 2.47
CA LEU A 150 4.15 -8.11 1.16
C LEU A 150 5.46 -8.05 0.37
N SER A 151 5.45 -8.52 -0.88
CA SER A 151 6.63 -8.61 -1.75
C SER A 151 6.36 -8.23 -3.19
#